data_AF-A0A6G0WDU3-F1
#
_entry.id   AF-A0A6G0WDU3-F1
#
_cell.length_a   1.000
_cell.length_b   1.000
_cell.length_c   1.000
_cell.angle_alpha   90.00
_cell.angle_beta   90.00
_cell.angle_gamma   90.00
#
_symmetry.space_group_name_H-M   'P 1'
#
loop_
_entity.id
_entity.type
_entity.pdbx_description
1 polymer ?
#
loop_
_entity_poly.entity_id
_entity_poly.type
_entity_poly.pdbx_seq_one_letter_code
_entity_poly.pdbx_strand_id
1 'polypeptide(L)'
;MKTAFVLAAVASSVALVEGQVVLWGQCGGIGYSGSTTCAAGAVCNKQNDYYSQCIPGSNVPSSNPTSTPSTAPTTKPSSNPTSAPSTSAPSSGGAPPITNNGVSSYNWCGKRKWIALTFDDWWPSPAIDDILADLAANNMKASFFLAPGMSSPDANICAKIKKVLAAGHSLNSHSNTHPHFTQITAAQRATELKNVENVVYTQCGVPAGTMKQFRPPYGELNKAIALEVNKAGYTAISWTYDPVDWDSNNKLSTVWPKSLQLFNQLPSGSSAVILHHTWAYTSSGTKGIIANYKNYFAPLGYEFVTVNQCFDACRADGNCKLSVSSSPGVYDN
;
A
#
# COMPACT_ATOMS: atom_id res chain seq x y z
N MET A 1 26.37 -67.65 -40.84
CA MET A 1 26.55 -66.23 -41.18
C MET A 1 25.87 -65.41 -40.09
N LYS A 2 26.63 -64.57 -39.38
CA LYS A 2 26.16 -63.76 -38.24
C LYS A 2 25.66 -62.41 -38.79
N THR A 3 24.38 -62.09 -38.64
CA THR A 3 23.83 -60.77 -38.96
C THR A 3 23.73 -59.95 -37.67
N ALA A 4 24.51 -58.87 -37.62
CA ALA A 4 24.55 -57.91 -36.52
C ALA A 4 23.41 -56.89 -36.66
N PHE A 5 22.66 -56.67 -35.58
CA PHE A 5 21.71 -55.57 -35.46
C PHE A 5 22.46 -54.30 -35.05
N VAL A 6 22.40 -53.27 -35.88
CA VAL A 6 22.89 -51.92 -35.56
C VAL A 6 21.73 -51.13 -34.95
N LEU A 7 21.83 -50.77 -33.67
CA LEU A 7 20.95 -49.81 -33.01
C LEU A 7 21.41 -48.39 -33.38
N ALA A 8 20.60 -47.66 -34.15
CA ALA A 8 20.76 -46.23 -34.35
C ALA A 8 20.12 -45.47 -33.17
N ALA A 9 20.94 -44.79 -32.38
CA ALA A 9 20.46 -43.88 -31.34
C ALA A 9 20.02 -42.56 -31.99
N VAL A 10 18.72 -42.27 -31.93
CA VAL A 10 18.18 -40.95 -32.31
C VAL A 10 18.37 -40.01 -31.12
N ALA A 11 19.39 -39.16 -31.20
CA ALA A 11 19.55 -38.05 -30.26
C ALA A 11 18.57 -36.93 -30.65
N SER A 12 17.44 -36.85 -29.96
CA SER A 12 16.56 -35.68 -30.03
C SER A 12 17.22 -34.51 -29.33
N SER A 13 17.86 -33.63 -30.10
CA SER A 13 18.27 -32.31 -29.65
C SER A 13 17.02 -31.47 -29.37
N VAL A 14 16.66 -31.32 -28.09
CA VAL A 14 15.72 -30.28 -27.65
C VAL A 14 16.42 -28.95 -27.83
N ALA A 15 16.03 -28.20 -28.85
CA ALA A 15 16.40 -26.79 -28.94
C ALA A 15 15.79 -26.10 -27.71
N LEU A 16 16.64 -25.59 -26.81
CA LEU A 16 16.22 -24.65 -25.79
C LEU A 16 15.68 -23.42 -26.51
N VAL A 17 14.36 -23.28 -26.56
CA VAL A 17 13.71 -22.04 -26.96
C VAL A 17 14.07 -21.02 -25.88
N GLU A 18 15.02 -20.14 -26.16
CA GLU A 18 15.27 -18.96 -25.33
C GLU A 18 13.98 -18.14 -25.30
N GLY A 19 13.28 -18.20 -24.16
CA GLY A 19 11.96 -17.63 -24.00
C GLY A 19 11.99 -16.13 -24.26
N GLN A 20 11.19 -15.66 -25.21
CA GLN A 20 10.96 -14.23 -25.36
C GLN A 20 10.32 -13.69 -24.07
N VAL A 21 10.79 -12.54 -23.61
CA VAL A 21 10.21 -11.85 -22.46
C VAL A 21 8.88 -11.25 -22.90
N VAL A 22 7.82 -11.67 -22.23
CA VAL A 22 6.47 -11.12 -22.47
C VAL A 22 6.44 -9.62 -22.21
N LEU A 23 5.45 -8.95 -22.77
CA LEU A 23 5.23 -7.52 -22.54
C LEU A 23 5.23 -7.23 -21.02
N TRP A 24 5.97 -6.19 -20.63
CA TRP A 24 6.22 -5.75 -19.25
C TRP A 24 7.13 -6.66 -18.40
N GLY A 25 7.68 -7.73 -18.96
CA GLY A 25 8.73 -8.52 -18.29
C GLY A 25 10.08 -7.80 -18.26
N GLN A 26 10.93 -8.16 -17.30
CA GLN A 26 12.32 -7.69 -17.26
C GLN A 26 13.11 -8.31 -18.41
N CYS A 27 13.86 -7.49 -19.15
CA CYS A 27 14.68 -7.89 -20.29
C CYS A 27 16.13 -7.41 -20.17
N GLY A 28 16.54 -6.93 -19.00
CA GLY A 28 17.90 -6.45 -18.77
C GLY A 28 18.10 -5.82 -17.40
N GLY A 29 19.35 -5.42 -17.13
CA GLY A 29 19.79 -4.85 -15.87
C GLY A 29 21.04 -5.52 -15.31
N ILE A 30 21.82 -4.81 -14.49
CA ILE A 30 22.97 -5.37 -13.77
C ILE A 30 22.50 -6.56 -12.93
N GLY A 31 23.11 -7.73 -13.16
CA GLY A 31 22.81 -8.98 -12.46
C GLY A 31 21.63 -9.78 -13.04
N TYR A 32 20.98 -9.31 -14.10
CA TYR A 32 19.93 -10.05 -14.79
C TYR A 32 20.53 -11.14 -15.69
N SER A 33 20.09 -12.39 -15.52
CA SER A 33 20.55 -13.56 -16.27
C SER A 33 19.46 -14.18 -17.17
N GLY A 34 18.29 -13.56 -17.27
CA GLY A 34 17.19 -14.03 -18.11
C GLY A 34 17.30 -13.55 -19.55
N SER A 35 16.29 -13.87 -20.36
CA SER A 35 16.23 -13.45 -21.77
C SER A 35 16.18 -11.93 -21.91
N THR A 36 16.92 -11.38 -22.86
CA THR A 36 16.93 -9.94 -23.19
C THR A 36 16.06 -9.60 -24.40
N THR A 37 15.50 -10.61 -25.04
CA THR A 37 14.69 -10.48 -26.25
C THR A 37 13.22 -10.38 -25.88
N CYS A 38 12.59 -9.26 -26.21
CA CYS A 38 11.16 -9.06 -26.00
C CYS A 38 10.31 -9.81 -27.03
N ALA A 39 9.07 -10.13 -26.64
CA ALA A 39 8.05 -10.65 -27.55
C ALA A 39 7.82 -9.69 -28.73
N ALA A 40 7.39 -10.23 -29.87
CA ALA A 40 7.19 -9.46 -31.10
C ALA A 40 6.32 -8.21 -30.88
N GLY A 41 6.82 -7.05 -31.34
CA GLY A 41 6.17 -5.75 -31.16
C GLY A 41 6.54 -5.01 -29.87
N ALA A 42 7.39 -5.59 -29.02
CA ALA A 42 7.93 -4.94 -27.82
C ALA A 42 9.43 -4.68 -27.94
N VAL A 43 9.91 -3.62 -27.27
CA VAL A 43 11.31 -3.20 -27.22
C VAL A 43 11.80 -3.24 -25.78
N CYS A 44 13.01 -3.74 -25.57
CA CYS A 44 13.63 -3.72 -24.25
C CYS A 44 14.10 -2.30 -23.92
N ASN A 45 13.36 -1.60 -23.05
CA ASN A 45 13.66 -0.23 -22.67
C ASN A 45 14.35 -0.19 -21.29
N LYS A 46 15.56 0.38 -21.24
CA LYS A 46 16.31 0.57 -19.99
C LYS A 46 15.62 1.62 -19.14
N GLN A 47 15.24 1.26 -17.90
CA GLN A 47 14.69 2.22 -16.93
C GLN A 47 15.77 2.72 -15.97
N ASN A 48 16.66 1.84 -15.54
CA ASN A 48 17.86 2.19 -14.77
C ASN A 48 18.94 1.11 -14.97
N ASP A 49 20.08 1.26 -14.29
CA ASP A 49 21.22 0.34 -14.45
C ASP A 49 20.89 -1.11 -14.03
N TYR A 50 19.96 -1.32 -13.11
CA TYR A 50 19.58 -2.63 -12.59
C TYR A 50 18.33 -3.21 -13.25
N TYR A 51 17.64 -2.45 -14.12
CA TYR A 51 16.35 -2.86 -14.66
C TYR A 51 16.03 -2.28 -16.05
N SER A 52 15.78 -3.17 -17.00
CA SER A 52 15.19 -2.89 -18.32
C SER A 52 13.92 -3.71 -18.50
N GLN A 53 12.91 -3.16 -19.18
CA GLN A 53 11.60 -3.78 -19.33
C GLN A 53 11.13 -3.81 -20.78
N CYS A 54 10.47 -4.89 -21.20
CA CYS A 54 9.80 -4.97 -22.50
C CYS A 54 8.57 -4.06 -22.53
N ILE A 55 8.57 -3.04 -23.37
CA ILE A 55 7.45 -2.11 -23.55
C ILE A 55 6.95 -2.11 -24.99
N PRO A 56 5.70 -1.72 -25.29
CA PRO A 56 5.20 -1.68 -26.66
C PRO A 56 6.04 -0.76 -27.55
N GLY A 57 6.48 -1.26 -28.71
CA GLY A 57 7.24 -0.49 -29.69
C GLY A 57 6.35 0.51 -30.42
N SER A 58 6.28 1.75 -29.92
CA SER A 58 5.71 2.89 -30.64
C SER A 58 6.84 3.80 -31.12
N ASN A 59 6.75 4.22 -32.38
CA ASN A 59 7.72 5.02 -33.15
C ASN A 59 8.54 6.06 -32.34
N VAL A 60 9.86 6.02 -32.53
CA VAL A 60 10.89 6.98 -32.08
C VAL A 60 10.71 8.33 -32.81
N PRO A 61 10.84 9.50 -32.16
CA PRO A 61 12.09 10.28 -32.06
C PRO A 61 12.27 10.96 -30.68
N SER A 62 13.39 11.51 -30.24
CA SER A 62 14.81 11.59 -30.62
C SER A 62 15.49 12.26 -29.41
N SER A 63 16.74 11.90 -29.15
CA SER A 63 17.57 12.33 -28.02
C SER A 63 18.14 13.76 -28.13
N ASN A 64 18.53 14.27 -26.95
CA ASN A 64 19.63 15.22 -26.63
C ASN A 64 19.38 16.75 -26.59
N PRO A 65 20.20 17.55 -25.84
CA PRO A 65 20.76 17.35 -24.49
C PRO A 65 20.71 18.60 -23.56
N THR A 66 20.99 18.32 -22.29
CA THR A 66 21.59 19.12 -21.20
C THR A 66 22.32 20.43 -21.51
N SER A 67 22.12 21.44 -20.65
CA SER A 67 23.16 22.41 -20.26
C SER A 67 23.10 22.74 -18.75
N THR A 68 24.28 22.73 -18.15
CA THR A 68 24.69 22.84 -16.73
C THR A 68 24.73 24.30 -16.20
N PRO A 69 25.08 24.55 -14.91
CA PRO A 69 24.66 25.72 -14.12
C PRO A 69 25.70 26.86 -14.01
N SER A 70 25.28 28.02 -13.48
CA SER A 70 26.19 29.08 -13.01
C SER A 70 25.72 29.73 -11.70
N THR A 71 26.59 29.64 -10.70
CA THR A 71 26.83 30.49 -9.51
C THR A 71 27.08 31.97 -9.93
N ALA A 72 27.00 33.05 -9.13
CA ALA A 72 27.10 33.35 -7.69
C ALA A 72 26.42 34.75 -7.38
N PRO A 73 26.85 35.59 -6.40
CA PRO A 73 26.20 35.80 -5.09
C PRO A 73 25.73 37.26 -4.84
N THR A 74 24.78 37.51 -3.91
CA THR A 74 24.72 38.81 -3.20
C THR A 74 23.85 38.82 -1.93
N THR A 75 24.52 39.06 -0.80
CA THR A 75 24.21 39.96 0.34
C THR A 75 22.82 40.03 1.00
N LYS A 76 22.85 39.78 2.31
CA LYS A 76 21.85 39.96 3.40
C LYS A 76 21.66 41.45 3.79
N PRO A 77 20.47 41.83 4.31
CA PRO A 77 20.35 42.42 5.66
C PRO A 77 19.16 41.79 6.44
N SER A 78 19.34 41.10 7.56
CA SER A 78 19.39 41.58 8.97
C SER A 78 18.17 42.36 9.45
N SER A 79 17.21 41.66 10.05
CA SER A 79 16.33 42.19 11.11
C SER A 79 15.94 41.05 12.06
N ASN A 80 16.27 41.23 13.34
CA ASN A 80 15.79 40.44 14.48
C ASN A 80 14.25 40.50 14.57
N PRO A 81 13.59 39.48 15.14
CA PRO A 81 13.13 39.65 16.52
C PRO A 81 13.13 38.39 17.41
N THR A 82 13.39 38.66 18.69
CA THR A 82 12.69 38.16 19.88
C THR A 82 12.56 36.64 20.11
N SER A 83 13.27 36.22 21.16
CA SER A 83 13.24 34.90 21.79
C SER A 83 11.84 34.42 22.15
N ALA A 84 11.44 33.28 21.58
CA ALA A 84 10.33 32.45 22.04
C ALA A 84 10.87 31.08 22.51
N PRO A 85 10.19 30.38 23.44
CA PRO A 85 10.74 29.21 24.12
C PRO A 85 10.90 28.05 23.15
N SER A 86 12.02 27.34 23.27
CA SER A 86 12.38 26.16 22.49
C SER A 86 11.40 25.00 22.72
N THR A 87 10.34 24.95 21.92
CA THR A 87 9.67 23.68 21.61
C THR A 87 10.52 22.98 20.56
N SER A 88 11.20 21.92 20.98
CA SER A 88 11.92 20.98 20.13
C SER A 88 11.08 20.59 18.91
N ALA A 89 11.56 20.95 17.72
CA ALA A 89 11.01 20.50 16.45
C ALA A 89 11.02 18.96 16.39
N PRO A 90 10.00 18.28 15.83
CA PRO A 90 10.07 16.85 15.61
C PRO A 90 11.09 16.56 14.52
N SER A 91 12.08 15.74 14.87
CA SER A 91 13.05 15.15 13.95
C SER A 91 12.34 14.47 12.77
N SER A 92 12.82 14.72 11.57
CA SER A 92 12.57 13.88 10.41
C SER A 92 12.98 12.42 10.71
N GLY A 93 12.00 11.51 10.69
CA GLY A 93 12.18 10.08 10.41
C GLY A 93 12.80 9.19 11.49
N GLY A 94 12.31 9.23 12.73
CA GLY A 94 12.60 8.17 13.71
C GLY A 94 11.73 6.93 13.48
N ALA A 95 12.21 5.75 13.90
CA ALA A 95 11.37 4.54 13.95
C ALA A 95 10.09 4.83 14.77
N PRO A 96 8.93 4.30 14.34
CA PRO A 96 7.68 4.55 15.04
C PRO A 96 7.69 3.95 16.45
N PRO A 97 6.91 4.50 17.38
CA PRO A 97 6.84 4.02 18.75
C PRO A 97 6.44 2.55 18.83
N ILE A 98 7.18 1.77 19.62
CA ILE A 98 6.92 0.34 19.85
C ILE A 98 5.62 0.15 20.61
N THR A 99 4.85 -0.87 20.22
CA THR A 99 3.53 -1.14 20.81
C THR A 99 3.34 -2.60 21.21
N ASN A 100 3.88 -3.56 20.46
CA ASN A 100 3.68 -4.98 20.73
C ASN A 100 4.99 -5.76 20.50
N ASN A 101 5.45 -6.51 21.51
CA ASN A 101 6.57 -7.47 21.39
C ASN A 101 7.84 -6.95 20.68
N GLY A 102 8.18 -5.67 20.93
CA GLY A 102 9.36 -5.03 20.36
C GLY A 102 9.19 -4.50 18.93
N VAL A 103 7.97 -4.48 18.39
CA VAL A 103 7.63 -3.88 17.09
C VAL A 103 6.51 -2.83 17.25
N SER A 104 6.43 -1.90 16.30
CA SER A 104 5.30 -0.98 16.14
C SER A 104 4.26 -1.63 15.23
N SER A 105 3.26 -2.25 15.85
CA SER A 105 2.12 -2.87 15.15
C SER A 105 0.80 -2.77 15.91
N TYR A 106 -0.32 -2.82 15.19
CA TYR A 106 -1.65 -2.77 15.79
C TYR A 106 -2.74 -3.31 14.86
N ASN A 107 -3.87 -3.71 15.45
CA ASN A 107 -5.12 -4.03 14.76
C ASN A 107 -6.35 -3.47 15.50
N TRP A 108 -6.14 -2.53 16.41
CA TRP A 108 -7.12 -2.10 17.40
C TRP A 108 -6.93 -0.63 17.79
N CYS A 109 -8.01 0.10 18.12
CA CYS A 109 -7.96 1.52 18.46
C CYS A 109 -7.95 1.82 19.97
N GLY A 110 -7.95 0.79 20.82
CA GLY A 110 -7.99 0.93 22.27
C GLY A 110 -9.40 0.82 22.84
N LYS A 111 -9.65 1.47 23.98
CA LYS A 111 -10.88 1.30 24.78
C LYS A 111 -12.06 2.16 24.31
N ARG A 112 -11.85 2.99 23.28
CA ARG A 112 -12.85 3.94 22.76
C ARG A 112 -13.81 3.21 21.82
N LYS A 113 -15.07 3.65 21.78
CA LYS A 113 -16.05 3.22 20.79
C LYS A 113 -15.73 3.84 19.42
N TRP A 114 -14.64 3.40 18.80
CA TRP A 114 -14.15 3.96 17.55
C TRP A 114 -14.12 2.91 16.45
N ILE A 115 -14.57 3.30 15.26
CA ILE A 115 -14.50 2.49 14.04
C ILE A 115 -13.55 3.18 13.06
N ALA A 116 -12.49 2.49 12.66
CA ALA A 116 -11.59 2.90 11.59
C ALA A 116 -11.92 2.09 10.33
N LEU A 117 -12.67 2.71 9.41
CA LEU A 117 -12.89 2.14 8.08
C LEU A 117 -11.64 2.33 7.22
N THR A 118 -11.20 1.24 6.58
CA THR A 118 -9.98 1.24 5.77
C THR A 118 -10.25 0.67 4.38
N PHE A 119 -9.64 1.24 3.35
CA PHE A 119 -9.81 0.82 1.95
C PHE A 119 -8.45 0.60 1.28
N ASP A 120 -8.23 -0.60 0.75
CA ASP A 120 -6.94 -1.05 0.22
C ASP A 120 -6.90 -1.13 -1.33
N ASP A 121 -5.71 -1.51 -1.83
CA ASP A 121 -5.33 -1.91 -3.19
C ASP A 121 -4.99 -0.78 -4.21
N TRP A 122 -5.39 -1.04 -5.46
CA TRP A 122 -4.98 -0.41 -6.71
C TRP A 122 -5.30 1.09 -6.69
N TRP A 123 -4.31 1.91 -7.08
CA TRP A 123 -4.47 3.35 -7.03
C TRP A 123 -3.89 4.08 -8.26
N PRO A 124 -4.66 4.97 -8.91
CA PRO A 124 -5.97 5.49 -8.49
C PRO A 124 -7.15 4.56 -8.76
N SER A 125 -8.00 4.39 -7.74
CA SER A 125 -9.27 3.67 -7.91
C SER A 125 -10.34 4.59 -8.55
N PRO A 126 -11.15 4.07 -9.49
CA PRO A 126 -12.34 4.77 -9.99
C PRO A 126 -13.35 5.09 -8.89
N ALA A 127 -13.40 4.28 -7.83
CA ALA A 127 -14.39 4.40 -6.75
C ALA A 127 -14.09 5.52 -5.74
N ILE A 128 -12.90 6.14 -5.78
CA ILE A 128 -12.49 7.13 -4.77
C ILE A 128 -13.47 8.29 -4.66
N ASP A 129 -13.97 8.79 -5.79
CA ASP A 129 -14.89 9.92 -5.76
C ASP A 129 -16.24 9.57 -5.13
N ASP A 130 -16.73 8.35 -5.39
CA ASP A 130 -17.94 7.80 -4.77
C ASP A 130 -17.75 7.56 -3.27
N ILE A 131 -16.63 6.93 -2.88
CA ILE A 131 -16.31 6.66 -1.46
C ILE A 131 -16.25 7.99 -0.70
N LEU A 132 -15.53 8.99 -1.24
CA LEU A 132 -15.41 10.30 -0.59
C LEU A 132 -16.75 11.04 -0.47
N ALA A 133 -17.60 10.94 -1.49
CA ALA A 133 -18.94 11.52 -1.46
C ALA A 133 -19.80 10.88 -0.36
N ASP A 134 -19.80 9.55 -0.26
CA ASP A 134 -20.57 8.81 0.74
C ASP A 134 -20.03 9.04 2.16
N LEU A 135 -18.71 9.12 2.34
CA LEU A 135 -18.09 9.49 3.63
C LEU A 135 -18.48 10.90 4.07
N ALA A 136 -18.47 11.86 3.15
CA ALA A 136 -18.87 13.25 3.43
C ALA A 136 -20.36 13.33 3.79
N ALA A 137 -21.23 12.67 3.04
CA ALA A 137 -22.66 12.63 3.29
C ALA A 137 -23.02 12.04 4.67
N ASN A 138 -22.19 11.12 5.17
CA ASN A 138 -22.37 10.49 6.48
C ASN A 138 -21.54 11.11 7.61
N ASN A 139 -20.78 12.19 7.32
CA ASN A 139 -19.85 12.83 8.23
C ASN A 139 -18.91 11.81 8.91
N MET A 140 -18.19 11.04 8.09
CA MET A 140 -17.27 9.99 8.52
C MET A 140 -15.86 10.25 8.02
N LYS A 141 -14.86 9.87 8.82
CA LYS A 141 -13.47 9.76 8.37
C LYS A 141 -13.12 8.30 8.12
N ALA A 142 -12.10 8.09 7.29
CA ALA A 142 -11.66 6.79 6.83
C ALA A 142 -10.18 6.87 6.45
N SER A 143 -9.60 5.73 6.09
CA SER A 143 -8.19 5.61 5.75
C SER A 143 -8.00 4.81 4.48
N PHE A 144 -7.07 5.21 3.64
CA PHE A 144 -6.82 4.59 2.35
C PHE A 144 -5.39 4.06 2.31
N PHE A 145 -5.22 2.79 1.97
CA PHE A 145 -3.92 2.16 1.79
C PHE A 145 -3.69 1.95 0.29
N LEU A 146 -2.79 2.74 -0.31
CA LEU A 146 -2.61 2.75 -1.76
C LEU A 146 -1.44 1.89 -2.24
N ALA A 147 -1.66 1.16 -3.32
CA ALA A 147 -0.64 0.50 -4.14
C ALA A 147 -0.61 1.14 -5.55
N PRO A 148 0.25 2.14 -5.80
CA PRO A 148 0.19 2.94 -7.03
C PRO A 148 0.88 2.31 -8.25
N GLY A 149 1.82 1.38 -8.06
CA GLY A 149 2.46 0.63 -9.15
C GLY A 149 1.60 -0.50 -9.70
N MET A 150 0.61 -0.89 -8.91
CA MET A 150 -0.63 -1.51 -9.34
C MET A 150 -1.48 -0.45 -10.06
N SER A 151 -1.07 0.18 -11.16
CA SER A 151 -1.91 1.06 -11.99
C SER A 151 -1.20 1.36 -13.29
N SER A 152 -1.94 1.37 -14.39
CA SER A 152 -1.47 2.09 -15.57
C SER A 152 -1.21 3.54 -15.15
N PRO A 153 -0.14 4.19 -15.65
CA PRO A 153 0.14 5.58 -15.33
C PRO A 153 -1.10 6.46 -15.57
N ASP A 154 -1.73 6.93 -14.49
CA ASP A 154 -2.88 7.81 -14.53
C ASP A 154 -2.44 9.20 -14.07
N ALA A 155 -2.57 10.18 -14.96
CA ALA A 155 -2.24 11.58 -14.70
C ALA A 155 -2.99 12.18 -13.49
N ASN A 156 -4.11 11.56 -13.07
CA ASN A 156 -4.95 12.04 -11.97
C ASN A 156 -4.58 11.48 -10.60
N ILE A 157 -3.57 10.61 -10.49
CA ILE A 157 -3.18 10.00 -9.22
C ILE A 157 -2.94 11.05 -8.12
N CYS A 158 -2.21 12.12 -8.45
CA CYS A 158 -1.89 13.18 -7.51
C CYS A 158 -3.11 14.02 -7.12
N ALA A 159 -4.05 14.23 -8.05
CA ALA A 159 -5.30 14.93 -7.75
C ALA A 159 -6.15 14.13 -6.75
N LYS A 160 -6.31 12.82 -6.96
CA LYS A 160 -7.06 11.94 -6.03
C LYS A 160 -6.39 11.85 -4.66
N ILE A 161 -5.06 11.72 -4.60
CA ILE A 161 -4.29 11.78 -3.34
C ILE A 161 -4.58 13.07 -2.57
N LYS A 162 -4.46 14.23 -3.24
CA LYS A 162 -4.72 15.53 -2.60
C LYS A 162 -6.17 15.68 -2.15
N LYS A 163 -7.13 15.14 -2.93
CA LYS A 163 -8.55 15.15 -2.57
C LYS A 163 -8.84 14.34 -1.30
N VAL A 164 -8.27 13.15 -1.17
CA VAL A 164 -8.38 12.30 0.05
C VAL A 164 -7.86 13.05 1.27
N LEU A 165 -6.66 13.65 1.16
CA LEU A 165 -6.03 14.38 2.26
C LEU A 165 -6.80 15.66 2.62
N ALA A 166 -7.25 16.44 1.62
CA ALA A 166 -8.01 17.67 1.84
C ALA A 166 -9.38 17.41 2.50
N ALA A 167 -9.99 16.25 2.24
CA ALA A 167 -11.21 15.82 2.92
C ALA A 167 -10.97 15.32 4.36
N GLY A 168 -9.73 15.31 4.84
CA GLY A 168 -9.38 14.94 6.22
C GLY A 168 -9.35 13.43 6.47
N HIS A 169 -9.28 12.62 5.42
CA HIS A 169 -8.99 11.19 5.53
C HIS A 169 -7.49 10.97 5.63
N SER A 170 -7.07 9.80 6.08
CA SER A 170 -5.64 9.43 6.06
C SER A 170 -5.29 8.62 4.81
N LEU A 171 -4.08 8.84 4.30
CA LEU A 171 -3.48 8.10 3.20
C LEU A 171 -2.25 7.37 3.72
N ASN A 172 -2.11 6.08 3.39
CA ASN A 172 -1.10 5.18 3.93
C ASN A 172 -0.63 4.18 2.88
N SER A 173 0.50 3.52 3.13
CA SER A 173 1.12 2.66 2.12
C SER A 173 0.55 1.23 2.13
N HIS A 174 0.26 0.69 0.94
CA HIS A 174 -0.04 -0.73 0.72
C HIS A 174 1.00 -1.42 -0.17
N SER A 175 2.27 -1.00 -0.06
CA SER A 175 3.36 -1.29 -1.02
C SER A 175 3.19 -0.56 -2.36
N ASN A 176 4.02 -0.86 -3.36
CA ASN A 176 3.92 -0.27 -4.68
C ASN A 176 3.17 -1.18 -5.65
N THR A 177 3.57 -2.45 -5.74
CA THR A 177 3.06 -3.42 -6.72
C THR A 177 2.25 -4.56 -6.12
N HIS A 178 1.96 -4.50 -4.81
CA HIS A 178 1.18 -5.49 -4.07
C HIS A 178 1.75 -6.94 -4.11
N PRO A 179 3.06 -7.15 -3.88
CA PRO A 179 3.63 -8.50 -3.84
C PRO A 179 3.29 -9.22 -2.52
N HIS A 180 3.41 -10.55 -2.51
CA HIS A 180 3.45 -11.32 -1.27
C HIS A 180 4.73 -10.99 -0.49
N PHE A 181 4.63 -10.22 0.60
CA PHE A 181 5.78 -9.70 1.34
C PHE A 181 6.63 -10.81 1.97
N THR A 182 6.06 -11.99 2.22
CA THR A 182 6.79 -13.17 2.70
C THR A 182 7.61 -13.88 1.61
N GLN A 183 7.34 -13.60 0.34
CA GLN A 183 7.95 -14.28 -0.82
C GLN A 183 9.04 -13.45 -1.50
N ILE A 184 9.22 -12.20 -1.10
CA ILE A 184 10.25 -11.31 -1.63
C ILE A 184 11.35 -11.05 -0.60
N THR A 185 12.52 -10.61 -1.05
CA THR A 185 13.66 -10.28 -0.19
C THR A 185 13.45 -8.97 0.58
N ALA A 186 14.21 -8.76 1.65
CA ALA A 186 14.19 -7.51 2.41
C ALA A 186 14.53 -6.28 1.53
N ALA A 187 15.47 -6.45 0.57
CA ALA A 187 15.81 -5.40 -0.38
C ALA A 187 14.63 -5.06 -1.32
N GLN A 188 13.91 -6.08 -1.81
CA GLN A 188 12.70 -5.87 -2.60
C GLN A 188 11.59 -5.20 -1.78
N ARG A 189 11.38 -5.59 -0.51
CA ARG A 189 10.44 -4.90 0.38
C ARG A 189 10.80 -3.43 0.59
N ALA A 190 12.08 -3.12 0.76
CA ALA A 190 12.54 -1.74 0.87
C ALA A 190 12.28 -0.94 -0.42
N THR A 191 12.48 -1.54 -1.59
CA THR A 191 12.14 -0.93 -2.89
C THR A 191 10.64 -0.68 -3.02
N GLU A 192 9.80 -1.64 -2.62
CA GLU A 192 8.34 -1.49 -2.62
C GLU A 192 7.89 -0.30 -1.77
N LEU A 193 8.43 -0.17 -0.55
CA LEU A 193 8.16 0.97 0.33
C LEU A 193 8.70 2.27 -0.25
N LYS A 194 9.85 2.25 -0.91
CA LYS A 194 10.44 3.47 -1.46
C LYS A 194 9.72 4.00 -2.70
N ASN A 195 9.22 3.10 -3.53
CA ASN A 195 8.55 3.48 -4.78
C ASN A 195 7.21 4.19 -4.52
N VAL A 196 6.42 3.71 -3.56
CA VAL A 196 5.19 4.39 -3.16
C VAL A 196 5.47 5.76 -2.52
N GLU A 197 6.54 5.91 -1.73
CA GLU A 197 7.00 7.23 -1.28
C GLU A 197 7.39 8.15 -2.43
N ASN A 198 8.07 7.64 -3.45
CA ASN A 198 8.46 8.44 -4.60
C ASN A 198 7.22 8.97 -5.34
N VAL A 199 6.20 8.15 -5.53
CA VAL A 199 4.92 8.59 -6.12
C VAL A 199 4.27 9.66 -5.24
N VAL A 200 4.04 9.37 -3.96
CA VAL A 200 3.24 10.24 -3.10
C VAL A 200 3.99 11.53 -2.73
N TYR A 201 5.24 11.42 -2.31
CA TYR A 201 6.00 12.57 -1.80
C TYR A 201 6.69 13.34 -2.92
N THR A 202 7.41 12.65 -3.80
CA THR A 202 8.20 13.32 -4.85
C THR A 202 7.32 13.77 -6.01
N GLN A 203 6.55 12.85 -6.61
CA GLN A 203 5.77 13.17 -7.82
C GLN A 203 4.54 14.01 -7.49
N CYS A 204 3.81 13.67 -6.42
CA CYS A 204 2.58 14.38 -6.06
C CYS A 204 2.79 15.57 -5.12
N GLY A 205 4.01 15.78 -4.61
CA GLY A 205 4.36 16.90 -3.74
C GLY A 205 3.66 16.86 -2.38
N VAL A 206 3.30 15.67 -1.88
CA VAL A 206 2.78 15.49 -0.52
C VAL A 206 3.96 15.55 0.46
N PRO A 207 3.83 16.21 1.62
CA PRO A 207 4.92 16.25 2.60
C PRO A 207 5.41 14.86 3.01
N ALA A 208 6.73 14.68 3.06
CA ALA A 208 7.34 13.43 3.50
C ALA A 208 6.88 13.07 4.94
N GLY A 209 6.60 11.79 5.17
CA GLY A 209 6.07 11.31 6.45
C GLY A 209 4.55 11.51 6.63
N THR A 210 3.84 11.93 5.58
CA THR A 210 2.35 11.98 5.61
C THR A 210 1.76 10.58 5.76
N MET A 211 2.30 9.58 5.05
CA MET A 211 1.91 8.19 5.25
C MET A 211 2.65 7.65 6.46
N LYS A 212 1.91 7.33 7.53
CA LYS A 212 2.47 6.88 8.81
C LYS A 212 2.26 5.39 9.06
N GLN A 213 1.32 4.79 8.34
CA GLN A 213 1.01 3.37 8.44
C GLN A 213 1.36 2.64 7.15
N PHE A 214 1.69 1.38 7.32
CA PHE A 214 1.85 0.42 6.24
C PHE A 214 1.02 -0.82 6.56
N ARG A 215 0.20 -1.24 5.61
CA ARG A 215 -0.47 -2.54 5.66
C ARG A 215 0.19 -3.45 4.62
N PRO A 216 0.70 -4.63 4.98
CA PRO A 216 1.24 -5.56 3.99
C PRO A 216 0.12 -6.14 3.13
N PRO A 217 0.34 -6.28 1.81
CA PRO A 217 -0.50 -7.09 0.94
C PRO A 217 -0.85 -8.44 1.57
N TYR A 218 -2.10 -8.88 1.41
CA TYR A 218 -2.62 -10.16 1.92
C TYR A 218 -2.59 -10.32 3.46
N GLY A 219 -2.25 -9.27 4.22
CA GLY A 219 -2.03 -9.37 5.66
C GLY A 219 -0.77 -10.18 6.02
N GLU A 220 0.11 -10.41 5.04
CA GLU A 220 1.34 -11.19 5.19
C GLU A 220 2.41 -10.41 5.94
N LEU A 221 2.33 -10.51 7.25
CA LEU A 221 3.29 -9.90 8.15
C LEU A 221 4.07 -11.03 8.86
N ASN A 222 5.28 -10.75 9.33
CA ASN A 222 5.98 -11.50 10.38
C ASN A 222 6.82 -10.51 11.20
N LYS A 223 7.42 -10.92 12.33
CA LYS A 223 8.22 -10.00 13.15
C LYS A 223 9.37 -9.34 12.38
N ALA A 224 10.03 -10.07 11.48
CA ALA A 224 11.10 -9.52 10.66
C ALA A 224 10.57 -8.46 9.68
N ILE A 225 9.48 -8.75 8.97
CA ILE A 225 8.82 -7.80 8.06
C ILE A 225 8.35 -6.57 8.84
N ALA A 226 7.74 -6.74 10.03
CA ALA A 226 7.31 -5.63 10.87
C ALA A 226 8.49 -4.72 11.26
N LEU A 227 9.65 -5.31 11.64
CA LEU A 227 10.85 -4.54 11.95
C LEU A 227 11.40 -3.78 10.73
N GLU A 228 11.37 -4.39 9.55
CA GLU A 228 11.79 -3.73 8.30
C GLU A 228 10.88 -2.55 7.96
N VAL A 229 9.57 -2.74 8.05
CA VAL A 229 8.55 -1.69 7.87
C VAL A 229 8.73 -0.56 8.90
N ASN A 230 8.96 -0.91 10.17
CA ASN A 230 9.23 0.08 11.22
C ASN A 230 10.53 0.84 10.99
N LYS A 231 11.58 0.18 10.49
CA LYS A 231 12.84 0.83 10.11
C LYS A 231 12.65 1.83 8.97
N ALA A 232 11.68 1.58 8.07
CA ALA A 232 11.28 2.52 7.03
C ALA A 232 10.38 3.66 7.54
N GLY A 233 10.06 3.71 8.85
CA GLY A 233 9.28 4.78 9.47
C GLY A 233 7.77 4.52 9.55
N TYR A 234 7.30 3.34 9.13
CA TYR A 234 5.88 2.99 9.14
C TYR A 234 5.50 2.14 10.34
N THR A 235 4.35 2.42 10.94
CA THR A 235 3.69 1.47 11.84
C THR A 235 2.99 0.40 11.00
N ALA A 236 3.24 -0.88 11.30
CA ALA A 236 2.55 -1.98 10.64
C ALA A 236 1.10 -2.09 11.16
N ILE A 237 0.13 -2.20 10.26
CA ILE A 237 -1.28 -2.34 10.63
C ILE A 237 -1.90 -3.54 9.92
N SER A 238 -2.75 -4.27 10.63
CA SER A 238 -3.66 -5.26 10.04
C SER A 238 -5.11 -4.75 10.13
N TRP A 239 -6.05 -5.62 10.47
CA TRP A 239 -7.46 -5.32 10.72
C TRP A 239 -7.93 -6.10 11.94
N THR A 240 -8.96 -5.58 12.60
CA THR A 240 -9.70 -6.31 13.63
C THR A 240 -10.48 -7.46 13.01
N TYR A 241 -11.13 -7.20 11.88
CA TYR A 241 -11.85 -8.21 11.11
C TYR A 241 -11.96 -7.83 9.62
N ASP A 242 -12.16 -8.84 8.78
CA ASP A 242 -12.35 -8.73 7.34
C ASP A 242 -13.78 -9.20 6.97
N PRO A 243 -14.64 -8.31 6.43
CA PRO A 243 -15.98 -8.66 5.98
C PRO A 243 -16.02 -9.30 4.58
N VAL A 244 -14.86 -9.62 4.00
CA VAL A 244 -14.62 -10.39 2.77
C VAL A 244 -15.24 -9.76 1.52
N ASP A 245 -15.11 -8.44 1.37
CA ASP A 245 -15.55 -7.73 0.16
C ASP A 245 -14.65 -7.96 -1.05
N TRP A 246 -13.45 -8.52 -0.85
CA TRP A 246 -12.54 -8.91 -1.92
C TRP A 246 -12.99 -10.13 -2.72
N ASP A 247 -13.97 -10.90 -2.24
CA ASP A 247 -14.60 -11.94 -3.07
C ASP A 247 -15.62 -11.27 -3.99
N SER A 248 -15.37 -11.30 -5.30
CA SER A 248 -16.25 -10.67 -6.30
C SER A 248 -17.70 -11.19 -6.32
N ASN A 249 -17.95 -12.36 -5.73
CA ASN A 249 -19.30 -12.90 -5.55
C ASN A 249 -20.06 -12.22 -4.41
N ASN A 250 -19.33 -11.62 -3.47
CA ASN A 250 -19.93 -10.91 -2.36
C ASN A 250 -20.42 -9.52 -2.79
N LYS A 251 -21.55 -9.14 -2.20
CA LYS A 251 -22.28 -7.89 -2.47
C LYS A 251 -22.59 -7.22 -1.14
N LEU A 252 -23.12 -6.00 -1.18
CA LEU A 252 -23.59 -5.31 0.02
C LEU A 252 -24.46 -6.22 0.90
N SER A 253 -25.36 -7.01 0.30
CA SER A 253 -26.26 -7.93 1.00
C SER A 253 -25.57 -9.08 1.74
N THR A 254 -24.31 -9.37 1.41
CA THR A 254 -23.50 -10.43 2.07
C THR A 254 -22.44 -9.82 3.00
N VAL A 255 -21.72 -8.81 2.50
CA VAL A 255 -20.63 -8.13 3.23
C VAL A 255 -21.17 -7.42 4.48
N TRP A 256 -22.33 -6.77 4.40
CA TRP A 256 -22.88 -6.06 5.54
C TRP A 256 -23.30 -6.99 6.69
N PRO A 257 -24.13 -8.04 6.48
CA PRO A 257 -24.42 -9.00 7.54
C PRO A 257 -23.18 -9.68 8.11
N LYS A 258 -22.18 -9.97 7.26
CA LYS A 258 -20.91 -10.55 7.71
C LYS A 258 -20.15 -9.60 8.62
N SER A 259 -20.07 -8.32 8.28
CA SER A 259 -19.46 -7.28 9.11
C SER A 259 -20.13 -7.18 10.49
N LEU A 260 -21.46 -7.16 10.54
CA LEU A 260 -22.21 -7.16 11.80
C LEU A 260 -21.99 -8.43 12.61
N GLN A 261 -21.98 -9.60 11.96
CA GLN A 261 -21.70 -10.88 12.62
C GLN A 261 -20.32 -10.85 13.30
N LEU A 262 -19.28 -10.42 12.58
CA LEU A 262 -17.91 -10.36 13.09
C LEU A 262 -17.78 -9.34 14.22
N PHE A 263 -18.38 -8.16 14.08
CA PHE A 263 -18.37 -7.15 15.13
C PHE A 263 -19.05 -7.63 16.42
N ASN A 264 -20.19 -8.32 16.31
CA ASN A 264 -20.94 -8.82 17.47
C ASN A 264 -20.25 -9.98 18.20
N GLN A 265 -19.20 -10.58 17.62
CA GLN A 265 -18.35 -11.56 18.30
C GLN A 265 -17.28 -10.88 19.16
N LEU A 266 -17.04 -9.59 18.98
CA LEU A 266 -16.11 -8.83 19.80
C LEU A 266 -16.72 -8.49 21.17
N PRO A 267 -15.90 -8.26 22.21
CA PRO A 267 -16.40 -7.75 23.48
C PRO A 267 -17.28 -6.49 23.32
N SER A 268 -18.29 -6.30 24.16
CA SER A 268 -19.13 -5.11 24.07
C SER A 268 -18.32 -3.81 24.24
N GLY A 269 -18.58 -2.81 23.40
CA GLY A 269 -17.85 -1.54 23.40
C GLY A 269 -16.51 -1.56 22.65
N SER A 270 -16.18 -2.67 22.01
CA SER A 270 -14.99 -2.87 21.19
C SER A 270 -14.81 -1.82 20.09
N SER A 271 -13.62 -1.23 19.98
CA SER A 271 -13.22 -0.52 18.76
C SER A 271 -13.09 -1.49 17.58
N ALA A 272 -12.92 -1.01 16.34
CA ALA A 272 -12.55 -1.89 15.24
C ALA A 272 -11.80 -1.16 14.14
N VAL A 273 -10.79 -1.82 13.57
CA VAL A 273 -10.21 -1.53 12.26
C VAL A 273 -10.84 -2.50 11.27
N ILE A 274 -11.57 -1.99 10.28
CA ILE A 274 -12.34 -2.83 9.34
C ILE A 274 -11.72 -2.73 7.95
N LEU A 275 -11.39 -3.89 7.36
CA LEU A 275 -10.85 -3.99 6.02
C LEU A 275 -11.95 -3.85 4.96
N HIS A 276 -11.66 -3.06 3.94
CA HIS A 276 -12.41 -2.97 2.69
C HIS A 276 -11.43 -2.79 1.53
N HIS A 277 -11.91 -2.97 0.31
CA HIS A 277 -11.10 -2.78 -0.90
C HIS A 277 -11.78 -1.77 -1.82
N THR A 278 -10.99 -0.83 -2.37
CA THR A 278 -11.56 0.26 -3.18
C THR A 278 -12.26 -0.25 -4.45
N TRP A 279 -11.77 -1.32 -5.06
CA TRP A 279 -12.34 -1.90 -6.28
C TRP A 279 -13.68 -2.62 -6.04
N ALA A 280 -13.95 -3.05 -4.81
CA ALA A 280 -15.23 -3.67 -4.43
C ALA A 280 -16.35 -2.64 -4.26
N TYR A 281 -16.00 -1.35 -4.09
CA TYR A 281 -16.95 -0.26 -3.86
C TYR A 281 -17.63 0.21 -5.15
N THR A 282 -18.53 -0.61 -5.68
CA THR A 282 -19.34 -0.32 -6.87
C THR A 282 -20.82 -0.56 -6.60
N SER A 283 -21.71 -0.06 -7.47
CA SER A 283 -23.16 -0.28 -7.33
C SER A 283 -23.55 -1.76 -7.33
N SER A 284 -22.80 -2.61 -8.04
CA SER A 284 -22.96 -4.07 -8.05
C SER A 284 -22.02 -4.76 -7.05
N GLY A 285 -21.37 -4.02 -6.16
CA GLY A 285 -20.46 -4.51 -5.13
C GLY A 285 -20.97 -4.07 -3.76
N THR A 286 -20.18 -3.24 -3.06
CA THR A 286 -20.45 -2.82 -1.68
C THR A 286 -20.92 -1.37 -1.53
N LYS A 287 -21.23 -0.66 -2.62
CA LYS A 287 -21.74 0.73 -2.52
C LYS A 287 -22.97 0.79 -1.62
N GLY A 288 -22.97 1.73 -0.67
CA GLY A 288 -23.99 1.84 0.39
C GLY A 288 -23.54 1.30 1.75
N ILE A 289 -22.45 0.53 1.83
CA ILE A 289 -21.96 -0.03 3.11
C ILE A 289 -21.56 1.06 4.12
N ILE A 290 -21.10 2.22 3.64
CA ILE A 290 -20.74 3.36 4.50
C ILE A 290 -21.96 3.90 5.26
N ALA A 291 -23.11 4.03 4.58
CA ALA A 291 -24.35 4.43 5.22
C ALA A 291 -24.83 3.37 6.23
N ASN A 292 -24.69 2.08 5.91
CA ASN A 292 -25.01 1.00 6.84
C ASN A 292 -24.17 1.09 8.13
N TYR A 293 -22.86 1.29 8.00
CA TYR A 293 -21.98 1.53 9.14
C TYR A 293 -22.47 2.71 9.97
N LYS A 294 -22.71 3.87 9.34
CA LYS A 294 -23.16 5.06 10.05
C LYS A 294 -24.45 4.80 10.84
N ASN A 295 -25.45 4.22 10.19
CA ASN A 295 -26.77 3.98 10.75
C ASN A 295 -26.73 2.99 11.93
N TYR A 296 -25.84 2.01 11.90
CA TYR A 296 -25.70 1.04 12.98
C TYR A 296 -24.88 1.57 14.15
N PHE A 297 -23.71 2.15 13.88
CA PHE A 297 -22.71 2.45 14.90
C PHE A 297 -22.94 3.81 15.59
N ALA A 298 -23.41 4.83 14.87
CA ALA A 298 -23.58 6.16 15.45
C ALA A 298 -24.59 6.20 16.62
N PRO A 299 -25.78 5.56 16.55
CA PRO A 299 -26.71 5.50 17.67
C PRO A 299 -26.16 4.75 18.90
N LEU A 300 -25.18 3.87 18.69
CA LEU A 300 -24.49 3.13 19.76
C LEU A 300 -23.36 3.95 20.41
N GLY A 301 -23.15 5.20 19.97
CA GLY A 301 -22.14 6.11 20.46
C GLY A 301 -20.76 5.89 19.87
N TYR A 302 -20.66 5.31 18.66
CA TYR A 302 -19.39 5.13 17.98
C TYR A 302 -19.02 6.32 17.10
N GLU A 303 -17.74 6.61 17.04
CA GLU A 303 -17.15 7.62 16.15
C GLU A 303 -16.34 6.96 15.04
N PHE A 304 -16.28 7.62 13.88
CA PHE A 304 -15.55 7.14 12.71
C PHE A 304 -14.25 7.93 12.55
N VAL A 305 -13.12 7.24 12.70
CA VAL A 305 -11.79 7.84 12.83
C VAL A 305 -10.83 7.35 11.75
N THR A 306 -9.75 8.08 11.55
CA THR A 306 -8.62 7.61 10.75
C THR A 306 -7.77 6.61 11.53
N VAL A 307 -7.00 5.79 10.83
CA VAL A 307 -6.06 4.83 11.45
C VAL A 307 -4.94 5.56 12.20
N ASN A 308 -4.59 6.78 11.79
CA ASN A 308 -3.69 7.66 12.56
C ASN A 308 -4.22 7.92 13.98
N GLN A 309 -5.47 8.35 14.09
CA GLN A 309 -6.13 8.60 15.39
C GLN A 309 -6.30 7.30 16.18
N CYS A 310 -6.69 6.22 15.51
CA CYS A 310 -6.81 4.88 16.08
C CYS A 310 -5.50 4.43 16.76
N PHE A 311 -4.37 4.58 16.06
CA PHE A 311 -3.05 4.23 16.59
C PHE A 311 -2.66 5.08 17.81
N ASP A 312 -2.85 6.40 17.74
CA ASP A 312 -2.52 7.28 18.86
C ASP A 312 -3.35 6.96 20.11
N ALA A 313 -4.64 6.63 19.93
CA ALA A 313 -5.52 6.20 21.00
C ALA A 313 -5.10 4.87 21.63
N CYS A 314 -4.80 3.86 20.83
CA CYS A 314 -4.39 2.55 21.35
C CYS A 314 -3.07 2.64 22.13
N ARG A 315 -2.14 3.49 21.66
CA ARG A 315 -0.87 3.75 22.35
C ARG A 315 -1.08 4.44 23.67
N ALA A 316 -1.93 5.46 23.72
CA ALA A 316 -2.26 6.14 24.97
C ALA A 316 -2.87 5.18 26.01
N ASP A 317 -3.60 4.16 25.55
CA ASP A 317 -4.21 3.15 26.41
C ASP A 317 -3.24 2.02 26.82
N GLY A 318 -2.05 1.96 26.21
CA GLY A 318 -1.08 0.87 26.40
C GLY A 318 -1.53 -0.47 25.81
N ASN A 319 -2.55 -0.48 24.95
CA ASN A 319 -3.06 -1.69 24.32
C ASN A 319 -3.48 -1.44 22.86
N CYS A 320 -2.66 -1.94 21.94
CA CYS A 320 -2.84 -1.81 20.50
C CYS A 320 -3.26 -3.12 19.81
N LYS A 321 -3.71 -4.09 20.59
CA LYS A 321 -4.05 -5.41 20.08
C LYS A 321 -5.34 -5.92 20.67
N LEU A 322 -6.16 -6.54 19.83
CA LEU A 322 -7.27 -7.34 20.28
C LEU A 322 -6.89 -8.82 20.40
N SER A 323 -6.88 -9.35 21.62
CA SER A 323 -6.49 -10.74 21.91
C SER A 323 -7.47 -11.81 21.42
N VAL A 324 -8.63 -11.44 20.88
CA VAL A 324 -9.65 -12.40 20.41
C VAL A 324 -9.64 -12.62 18.89
N SER A 325 -8.78 -11.93 18.12
CA SER A 325 -8.78 -12.07 16.66
C SER A 325 -7.89 -13.23 16.22
N SER A 326 -8.46 -14.19 15.48
CA SER A 326 -7.72 -15.15 14.65
C SER A 326 -7.17 -14.52 13.35
N SER A 327 -7.29 -13.19 13.19
CA SER A 327 -6.91 -12.47 11.99
C SER A 327 -5.38 -12.35 11.85
N PRO A 328 -4.85 -12.45 10.62
CA PRO A 328 -3.41 -12.40 10.38
C PRO A 328 -2.84 -11.04 10.81
N GLY A 329 -1.74 -11.03 11.56
CA GLY A 329 -0.81 -9.89 11.50
C GLY A 329 -0.70 -8.94 12.69
N VAL A 330 -0.91 -9.36 13.93
CA VAL A 330 -0.36 -8.64 15.10
C VAL A 330 0.33 -9.62 16.05
N TYR A 331 1.27 -10.43 15.51
CA TYR A 331 2.00 -11.53 16.18
C TYR A 331 1.59 -11.76 17.62
N ASP A 332 0.53 -12.56 17.78
CA ASP A 332 0.39 -13.40 18.95
C ASP A 332 1.59 -14.34 18.96
N ASN A 333 2.42 -14.13 20.00
CA ASN A 333 3.50 -14.95 20.54
C ASN A 333 4.49 -15.58 19.54
#